data_AF-A0A919I1Y7-F1
#
_entry.id   AF-A0A919I1Y7-F1
#
_cell.length_a   1.000
_cell.length_b   1.000
_cell.length_c   1.000
_cell.angle_alpha   90.00
_cell.angle_beta   90.00
_cell.angle_gamma   90.00
#
_symmetry.space_group_name_H-M   'P 1'
#
loop_
_entity.id
_entity.type
_entity.pdbx_description
1 polymer ?
#
loop_
_entity_poly.entity_id
_entity_poly.type
_entity_poly.pdbx_seq_one_letter_code
_entity_poly.pdbx_strand_id
1 'polypeptide(L)'
;MLDYPWIMPPPSSTPMNILADIFRARQLPCPQPVIECASSSAIKAFLCESDLLTSMPAPVYRHEEALGLLRPFELEGSVFIRDFYAYSHFGVLSGAALQLIQHLKQ
;
A
#
# COMPACT_ATOMS: atom_id res chain seq x y z
N MET A 1 9.01 -0.16 16.40
CA MET A 1 8.15 0.26 15.27
C MET A 1 7.82 1.75 15.33
N LEU A 2 7.38 2.29 16.47
CA LEU A 2 7.08 3.72 16.62
C LEU A 2 8.33 4.61 16.60
N ASP A 3 9.47 4.07 17.03
CA ASP A 3 10.75 4.80 17.04
C ASP A 3 11.51 4.77 15.69
N TYR A 4 10.95 4.11 14.67
CA TYR A 4 11.54 4.05 13.34
C TYR A 4 10.99 5.17 12.46
N PRO A 5 11.78 5.71 11.52
CA PRO A 5 11.30 6.73 10.60
C PRO A 5 10.35 6.12 9.56
N TRP A 6 9.22 6.79 9.30
CA TRP A 6 8.18 6.29 8.40
C TRP A 6 8.05 7.09 7.11
N ILE A 7 7.92 6.38 5.99
CA ILE A 7 7.31 6.89 4.76
C ILE A 7 5.81 6.56 4.82
N MET A 8 4.96 7.59 4.89
CA MET A 8 3.52 7.41 5.01
C MET A 8 2.80 7.83 3.71
N PRO A 9 1.64 7.22 3.40
CA PRO A 9 0.78 7.72 2.34
C PRO A 9 0.27 9.13 2.66
N PRO A 10 -0.14 9.93 1.65
CA PRO A 10 -0.68 11.26 1.86
C PRO A 10 -1.88 11.28 2.83
N PRO A 11 -2.04 12.35 3.64
CA PRO A 11 -3.18 12.55 4.51
C PRO A 11 -4.51 12.36 3.77
N SER A 12 -5.49 11.79 4.45
CA SER A 12 -6.85 11.52 3.93
C SER A 12 -6.92 10.55 2.74
N SER A 13 -5.80 10.01 2.26
CA SER A 13 -5.81 8.96 1.23
C SER A 13 -6.35 7.65 1.81
N THR A 14 -6.95 6.80 0.96
CA THR A 14 -7.44 5.48 1.38
C THR A 14 -6.36 4.63 2.06
N PRO A 15 -5.12 4.54 1.55
CA PRO A 15 -4.05 3.81 2.25
C PRO A 15 -3.71 4.40 3.62
N MET A 16 -3.70 5.73 3.77
CA MET A 16 -3.45 6.38 5.06
C MET A 16 -4.54 6.05 6.08
N ASN A 17 -5.81 6.12 5.67
CA ASN A 17 -6.94 5.83 6.56
C ASN A 17 -6.89 4.38 7.06
N ILE A 18 -6.60 3.42 6.17
CA ILE A 18 -6.47 2.01 6.55
C ILE A 18 -5.31 1.80 7.52
N LEU A 19 -4.15 2.42 7.24
CA LEU A 19 -3.00 2.32 8.13
C LEU A 19 -3.30 2.92 9.51
N ALA A 20 -3.96 4.08 9.56
CA ALA A 20 -4.39 4.70 10.81
C ALA A 20 -5.34 3.80 11.60
N ASP A 21 -6.26 3.10 10.93
CA ASP A 21 -7.19 2.16 11.56
C ASP A 21 -6.47 0.94 12.15
N ILE A 22 -5.43 0.43 11.49
CA ILE A 22 -4.59 -0.69 11.99
C ILE A 22 -3.88 -0.33 13.30
N PHE A 23 -3.32 0.88 13.38
CA PHE A 23 -2.69 1.39 14.61
C PHE A 23 -3.74 1.64 15.69
N ARG A 24 -4.87 2.27 15.34
CA ARG A 24 -5.97 2.54 16.27
C ARG A 24 -6.57 1.28 16.87
N ALA A 25 -6.77 0.23 16.08
CA ALA A 25 -7.28 -1.07 16.53
C ALA A 25 -6.39 -1.72 17.60
N ARG A 26 -5.10 -1.35 17.66
CA ARG A 26 -4.12 -1.80 18.65
C ARG A 26 -3.88 -0.81 19.78
N GLN A 27 -4.67 0.26 19.85
CA GLN A 27 -4.50 1.35 20.81
C GLN A 27 -3.10 2.00 20.73
N LEU A 28 -2.51 1.99 19.53
CA LEU A 28 -1.23 2.63 19.26
C LEU A 28 -1.45 3.97 18.55
N PRO A 29 -0.59 4.98 18.80
CA PRO A 29 -0.58 6.18 17.98
C PRO A 29 -0.13 5.84 16.55
N CYS A 30 -0.71 6.53 15.57
CA CYS A 30 -0.20 6.44 14.21
C CYS A 30 1.19 7.13 14.14
N PRO A 31 2.20 6.56 13.47
CA PRO A 31 3.52 7.17 13.35
C PRO A 31 3.47 8.52 12.64
N GLN A 32 4.38 9.42 12.99
CA GLN A 32 4.57 10.67 12.25
C GLN A 32 5.44 10.41 11.01
N PRO A 33 5.04 10.87 9.82
CA PRO A 33 5.85 10.71 8.62
C PRO A 33 7.13 11.55 8.71
N VAL A 34 8.27 10.95 8.35
CA VAL A 34 9.45 11.72 7.93
C VAL A 34 9.39 12.07 6.45
N ILE A 35 8.68 11.25 5.67
CA ILE A 35 8.41 11.45 4.25
C ILE A 35 6.94 11.13 4.00
N GLU A 36 6.24 12.03 3.32
CA GLU A 36 4.92 11.77 2.76
C GLU A 36 5.09 11.39 1.28
N CYS A 37 4.60 10.21 0.87
CA CYS A 37 4.77 9.75 -0.51
C CYS A 37 3.66 8.78 -0.95
N ALA A 38 3.16 8.96 -2.18
CA ALA A 38 2.22 8.03 -2.82
C ALA A 38 2.87 7.15 -3.92
N SER A 39 4.09 7.47 -4.35
CA SER A 39 4.75 6.78 -5.46
C SER A 39 5.43 5.51 -4.96
N SER A 40 4.93 4.35 -5.38
CA SER A 40 5.52 3.06 -5.03
C SER A 40 6.98 2.96 -5.46
N SER A 41 7.33 3.45 -6.65
CA SER A 41 8.71 3.44 -7.12
C SER A 41 9.64 4.29 -6.26
N ALA A 42 9.19 5.47 -5.84
CA ALA A 42 9.98 6.34 -4.96
C ALA A 42 10.12 5.71 -3.57
N ILE A 43 9.02 5.20 -3.00
CA ILE A 43 9.04 4.52 -1.71
C ILE A 43 10.05 3.36 -1.72
N LYS A 44 10.01 2.49 -2.73
CA LYS A 44 10.95 1.36 -2.83
C LYS A 44 12.40 1.81 -2.95
N ALA A 45 12.67 2.86 -3.73
CA ALA A 45 14.02 3.42 -3.83
C ALA A 45 14.54 3.95 -2.47
N PHE A 46 13.68 4.61 -1.69
CA PHE A 46 14.06 5.04 -0.33
C PHE A 46 14.28 3.86 0.62
N LEU A 47 13.42 2.85 0.59
CA LEU A 47 13.54 1.69 1.47
C LEU A 47 14.82 0.89 1.24
N CYS A 48 15.24 0.70 -0.02
CA CYS A 48 16.43 -0.11 -0.33
C CYS A 48 17.74 0.50 0.22
N GLU A 49 17.75 1.80 0.51
CA GLU A 49 18.96 2.56 0.90
C GLU A 49 18.84 3.17 2.30
N SER A 50 17.89 2.72 3.13
CA SER A 50 17.65 3.30 4.47
C SER A 50 16.95 2.35 5.43
N ASP A 51 16.84 2.77 6.70
CA ASP A 51 16.09 2.08 7.75
C ASP A 51 14.62 2.56 7.86
N LEU A 52 14.06 3.08 6.75
CA LEU A 52 12.68 3.56 6.71
C LEU A 52 11.67 2.41 6.73
N LEU A 53 10.50 2.68 7.33
CA LEU A 53 9.34 1.79 7.28
C LEU A 53 8.24 2.39 6.40
N THR A 54 7.41 1.52 5.81
CA THR A 54 6.19 1.94 5.11
C THR A 54 5.11 0.87 5.18
N SER A 55 3.90 1.23 4.77
CA SER A 55 2.83 0.28 4.45
C SER A 55 2.65 0.21 2.94
N MET A 56 2.69 -0.99 2.38
CA MET A 56 2.59 -1.21 0.94
C MET A 56 1.90 -2.54 0.63
N PRO A 57 1.10 -2.64 -0.45
CA PRO A 57 0.51 -3.91 -0.86
C PRO A 57 1.59 -4.91 -1.32
N ALA A 58 1.44 -6.18 -0.92
CA ALA A 58 2.37 -7.24 -1.29
C ALA A 58 2.72 -7.34 -2.78
N PRO A 59 1.76 -7.20 -3.73
CA PRO A 59 2.10 -7.23 -5.15
C PRO A 59 3.10 -6.16 -5.61
N VAL A 60 3.23 -5.06 -4.87
CA VAL A 60 4.06 -3.91 -5.26
C VAL A 60 5.54 -4.11 -4.90
N TYR A 61 5.85 -4.85 -3.84
CA TYR A 61 7.22 -5.10 -3.36
C TYR A 61 7.72 -6.54 -3.57
N ARG A 62 6.89 -7.43 -4.11
CA ARG A 62 7.22 -8.86 -4.27
C ARG A 62 8.52 -9.11 -5.04
N HIS A 63 8.83 -8.26 -6.03
CA HIS A 63 10.05 -8.43 -6.81
C HIS A 63 11.29 -8.15 -5.96
N GLU A 64 11.27 -7.05 -5.21
CA GLU A 64 12.35 -6.68 -4.29
C GLU A 64 12.49 -7.70 -3.15
N GLU A 65 11.38 -8.25 -2.66
CA GLU A 65 11.38 -9.35 -1.69
C GLU A 65 12.07 -10.61 -2.24
N ALA A 66 11.73 -11.02 -3.47
CA ALA A 66 12.34 -12.19 -4.11
C ALA A 66 13.86 -12.04 -4.32
N LEU A 67 14.35 -10.79 -4.42
CA LEU A 67 15.77 -10.46 -4.50
C LEU A 67 16.43 -10.26 -3.12
N GLY A 68 15.66 -10.35 -2.03
CA GLY A 68 16.13 -10.13 -0.67
C GLY A 68 16.41 -8.67 -0.31
N LEU A 69 15.94 -7.71 -1.12
CA LEU A 69 16.14 -6.28 -0.92
C LEU A 69 15.14 -5.68 0.07
N LEU A 70 13.92 -6.19 0.08
CA LEU A 70 12.87 -5.80 1.03
C LEU A 70 12.39 -7.02 1.81
N ARG A 71 11.95 -6.79 3.04
CA ARG A 71 11.34 -7.82 3.87
C ARG A 71 10.05 -7.30 4.48
N PRO A 72 8.91 -7.97 4.28
CA PRO A 72 7.70 -7.60 4.98
C PRO A 72 7.86 -7.80 6.49
N PHE A 73 7.26 -6.90 7.27
CA PHE A 73 7.24 -7.03 8.72
C PHE A 73 6.04 -7.88 9.13
N GLU A 74 6.30 -9.17 9.37
CA GLU A 74 5.34 -10.17 9.83
C GLU A 74 4.90 -9.85 11.27
N LEU A 75 3.83 -9.07 11.41
CA LEU A 75 3.16 -8.79 12.67
C LEU A 75 1.73 -9.32 12.60
N GLU A 76 1.28 -9.92 13.70
CA GLU A 76 -0.09 -10.42 13.75
C GLU A 76 -1.10 -9.27 13.50
N GLY A 77 -1.88 -9.44 12.43
CA GLY A 77 -2.88 -8.50 11.94
C GLY A 77 -2.35 -7.15 11.42
N SER A 78 -1.07 -7.04 11.04
CA SER A 78 -0.57 -5.91 10.24
C SER A 78 -0.99 -6.01 8.78
N VAL A 79 -1.40 -7.19 8.34
CA VAL A 79 -1.93 -7.46 7.01
C VAL A 79 -3.42 -7.14 6.97
N PHE A 80 -3.82 -6.37 5.97
CA PHE A 80 -5.21 -6.14 5.63
C PHE A 80 -5.45 -6.51 4.16
N ILE A 81 -6.66 -7.00 3.88
CA ILE A 81 -7.11 -7.26 2.51
C ILE A 81 -7.96 -6.06 2.08
N ARG A 82 -7.70 -5.56 0.88
CA ARG A 82 -8.55 -4.55 0.25
C ARG A 82 -9.00 -5.03 -1.12
N ASP A 83 -10.22 -4.66 -1.46
CA ASP A 83 -10.75 -4.86 -2.80
C ASP A 83 -10.23 -3.78 -3.75
N PHE A 84 -10.06 -4.16 -5.01
CA PHE A 84 -9.83 -3.22 -6.11
C PHE A 84 -11.07 -3.20 -7.00
N TYR A 85 -11.54 -2.00 -7.34
CA TYR A 85 -12.75 -1.80 -8.13
C TYR A 85 -12.42 -1.16 -9.47
N ALA A 86 -13.14 -1.59 -10.51
CA ALA A 86 -13.19 -0.89 -11.79
C ALA A 86 -14.32 0.14 -11.75
N TYR A 87 -13.99 1.41 -11.99
CA TYR A 87 -14.96 2.50 -12.05
C TYR A 87 -15.19 2.92 -13.50
N SER A 88 -16.44 3.17 -13.86
CA SER A 88 -16.84 3.75 -15.15
C SER A 88 -17.83 4.87 -14.94
N HIS A 89 -17.72 5.97 -15.69
CA HIS A 89 -18.70 7.05 -15.65
C HIS A 89 -19.96 6.63 -16.45
N PHE A 90 -21.15 6.84 -15.87
CA PHE A 90 -22.50 6.56 -16.41
C PHE A 90 -22.55 6.09 -17.88
N GLY A 91 -22.78 4.79 -18.13
CA GLY A 91 -23.05 4.32 -19.49
C GLY A 91 -22.94 2.81 -19.74
N VAL A 92 -23.41 2.42 -20.93
CA VAL A 92 -23.21 1.10 -21.55
C VAL A 92 -21.72 0.94 -21.86
N LEU A 93 -21.10 -0.09 -21.30
CA LEU A 93 -19.72 -0.45 -21.64
C LEU A 93 -19.67 -1.02 -23.06
N SER A 94 -18.67 -0.60 -23.85
CA SER A 94 -18.42 -1.24 -25.15
C SER A 94 -18.04 -2.71 -24.95
N GLY A 95 -18.24 -3.54 -25.97
CA GLY A 95 -17.81 -4.95 -25.93
C GLY A 95 -16.33 -5.10 -25.59
N ALA A 96 -15.48 -4.22 -26.11
CA ALA A 96 -14.05 -4.21 -25.81
C ALA A 96 -13.75 -3.85 -24.34
N ALA A 97 -14.47 -2.88 -23.76
CA ALA A 97 -14.32 -2.51 -22.35
C ALA A 97 -14.74 -3.65 -21.42
N LEU A 98 -15.82 -4.37 -21.76
CA LEU A 98 -16.25 -5.56 -21.03
C LEU A 98 -15.20 -6.68 -21.10
N GLN A 99 -14.64 -6.94 -22.28
CA GLN A 99 -13.57 -7.94 -22.44
C GLN A 99 -12.34 -7.59 -21.61
N LEU A 100 -11.94 -6.32 -21.58
CA LEU A 100 -10.84 -5.87 -20.73
C LEU A 100 -11.12 -6.10 -19.25
N ILE A 101 -12.31 -5.70 -18.76
CA ILE A 101 -12.69 -5.90 -17.36
C ILE A 101 -12.74 -7.39 -17.00
N GLN A 102 -13.22 -8.25 -17.90
CA GLN A 102 -13.22 -9.70 -17.71
C GLN A 102 -11.79 -10.24 -17.61
N HIS A 103 -10.88 -9.78 -18.47
CA HIS A 103 -9.48 -10.18 -18.43
C HIS A 103 -8.79 -9.74 -17.14
N LEU A 104 -9.07 -8.54 -16.62
CA LEU A 104 -8.49 -8.03 -15.37
C LEU A 104 -8.99 -8.74 -14.10
N LYS A 105 -10.12 -9.48 -14.18
CA LYS A 105 -10.67 -10.24 -13.05
C LYS A 105 -10.10 -11.65 -12.93
N GLN A 106 -9.37 -12.13 -13.93
CA GLN A 106 -8.71 -13.44 -13.96
C GLN A 106 -7.38 -13.38 -13.20
#